data_AF-A0A2V9ZT40-F1
#
_entry.id   AF-A0A2V9ZT40-F1
#
_cell.length_a   1.000
_cell.length_b   1.000
_cell.length_c   1.000
_cell.angle_alpha   90.00
_cell.angle_beta   90.00
_cell.angle_gamma   90.00
#
_symmetry.space_group_name_H-M   'P 1'
#
loop_
_entity.id
_entity.type
_entity.pdbx_description
1 polymer ?
#
loop_
_entity_poly.entity_id
_entity_poly.type
_entity_poly.pdbx_seq_one_letter_code
_entity_poly.pdbx_strand_id
1 'polypeptide(L)' 'MLDLLAISAGAIFGANARYVLSRYAARLLGPVFPYGTLIINVLGS' A
#
# COMPACT_ATOMS: atom_id res chain seq x y z
N MET A 1 -8.52 21.50 -11.29
CA MET A 1 -8.07 21.77 -9.90
C MET A 1 -8.66 20.78 -8.91
N LEU A 2 -9.96 20.47 -9.01
CA LEU A 2 -10.59 19.37 -8.27
C LEU A 2 -9.93 18.01 -8.55
N ASP A 3 -9.51 17.74 -9.78
CA ASP A 3 -8.83 16.48 -10.15
C ASP A 3 -7.53 16.29 -9.37
N LEU A 4 -6.78 17.37 -9.17
CA LEU A 4 -5.51 17.36 -8.46
C LEU A 4 -5.72 17.06 -6.97
N LEU A 5 -6.79 17.60 -6.38
CA LEU A 5 -7.19 17.29 -5.01
C LEU A 5 -7.66 15.83 -4.87
N ALA A 6 -8.43 15.32 -5.83
CA ALA A 6 -8.89 13.93 -5.84
C ALA A 6 -7.73 12.94 -5.96
N ILE A 7 -6.81 13.18 -6.89
CA ILE A 7 -5.59 12.38 -7.05
C ILE A 7 -4.73 12.43 -5.79
N SER A 8 -4.56 13.63 -5.21
CA SER A 8 -3.79 13.81 -3.97
C SER A 8 -4.40 13.04 -2.80
N ALA A 9 -5.73 13.11 -2.63
CA ALA A 9 -6.43 12.37 -1.58
C ALA A 9 -6.27 10.85 -1.77
N GLY A 10 -6.41 10.35 -2.99
CA GLY A 10 -6.17 8.95 -3.34
C GLY A 10 -4.72 8.51 -3.07
N ALA A 11 -3.75 9.37 -3.41
CA ALA A 11 -2.33 9.11 -3.18
C ALA A 11 -1.99 9.06 -1.68
N ILE A 12 -2.51 9.99 -0.88
CA ILE A 12 -2.32 10.02 0.58
C ILE A 12 -2.88 8.73 1.19
N PHE A 13 -4.12 8.37 0.83
CA PHE A 13 -4.74 7.16 1.37
C PHE A 13 -3.98 5.90 0.93
N GLY A 14 -3.65 5.81 -0.36
CA GLY A 14 -2.90 4.67 -0.93
C GLY A 14 -1.51 4.50 -0.30
N ALA A 15 -0.78 5.59 -0.05
CA ALA A 15 0.53 5.53 0.60
C ALA A 15 0.43 4.99 2.04
N ASN A 16 -0.55 5.46 2.81
CA ASN A 16 -0.77 4.97 4.17
C ASN A 16 -1.22 3.50 4.20
N ALA A 17 -2.12 3.10 3.30
CA ALA A 17 -2.57 1.71 3.18
C ALA A 17 -1.39 0.77 2.86
N ARG A 18 -0.54 1.15 1.91
CA ARG A 18 0.68 0.40 1.54
C ARG A 18 1.63 0.23 2.72
N TYR A 19 1.82 1.28 3.52
CA TYR A 19 2.67 1.22 4.71
C TYR A 19 2.14 0.24 5.77
N VAL A 20 0.85 0.35 6.10
CA VAL A 20 0.20 -0.51 7.09
C VAL A 20 0.22 -1.97 6.63
N LEU A 21 -0.16 -2.22 5.38
CA LEU A 21 -0.22 -3.56 4.82
C LEU A 21 1.16 -4.22 4.75
N SER A 22 2.20 -3.46 4.39
CA SER A 22 3.57 -3.98 4.36
C SER A 22 4.05 -4.39 5.75
N ARG A 23 3.79 -3.58 6.77
CA ARG A 23 4.12 -3.93 8.16
C ARG A 23 3.31 -5.11 8.68
N TYR A 24 2.03 -5.17 8.35
CA TYR A 24 1.16 -6.25 8.77
C TYR A 24 1.58 -7.58 8.13
N ALA A 25 1.89 -7.58 6.83
CA ALA A 25 2.41 -8.73 6.12
C ALA A 25 3.75 -9.21 6.71
N ALA A 26 4.67 -8.30 7.02
CA ALA A 26 5.94 -8.65 7.66
C ALA A 26 5.77 -9.28 9.05
N ARG A 27 4.74 -8.86 9.81
CA ARG A 27 4.40 -9.45 11.13
C ARG A 27 3.79 -10.84 11.02
N LEU A 28 2.93 -11.08 10.04
CA LEU A 28 2.19 -12.34 9.89
C LEU A 28 2.98 -13.42 9.14
N LEU A 29 3.62 -13.04 8.05
CA LEU A 29 4.25 -13.98 7.10
C LEU A 29 5.78 -14.01 7.26
N GLY A 30 6.31 -13.16 8.15
CA GLY A 30 7.73 -12.99 8.38
C GLY A 30 8.42 -12.14 7.30
N PRO A 31 9.67 -11.73 7.55
CA PRO A 31 10.42 -10.84 6.65
C PRO A 31 11.20 -11.58 5.55
N VAL A 32 11.09 -12.91 5.46
CA VAL A 32 11.90 -13.74 4.53
C VAL A 32 11.56 -13.44 3.06
N PHE A 33 10.31 -13.07 2.79
CA PHE A 33 9.85 -12.73 1.44
C PHE A 33 8.99 -11.45 1.49
N PRO A 34 9.07 -10.55 0.48
CA PRO A 34 8.38 -9.27 0.49
C PRO A 34 6.88 -9.39 0.17
N TYR A 35 6.15 -10.12 1.01
CA TYR A 35 4.72 -10.35 0.87
C TYR A 35 3.91 -9.05 0.82
N GLY A 36 4.30 -8.03 1.60
CA GLY A 36 3.67 -6.72 1.56
C GLY A 36 3.68 -6.10 0.17
N THR A 37 4.86 -6.05 -0.45
CA THR A 37 5.04 -5.54 -1.81
C THR A 37 4.27 -6.38 -2.83
N LEU A 38 4.32 -7.72 -2.72
CA LEU A 38 3.57 -8.60 -3.62
C LEU A 38 2.06 -8.32 -3.56
N ILE A 39 1.48 -8.31 -2.36
CA ILE A 39 0.05 -8.08 -2.15
C ILE A 39 -0.36 -6.71 -2.71
N ILE A 40 0.43 -5.66 -2.47
CA ILE A 40 0.15 -4.32 -2.98
C ILE A 40 0.12 -4.29 -4.51
N ASN A 41 1.05 -4.98 -5.17
CA ASN A 41 1.12 -5.00 -6.63
C ASN A 41 -0.01 -5.82 -7.25
N VAL A 42 -0.42 -6.92 -6.63
CA VAL A 42 -1.53 -7.76 -7.12
C VAL A 42 -2.89 -7.08 -6.92
N LEU A 43 -3.10 -6.38 -5.80
CA LEU A 43 -4.36 -5.69 -5.52
C LEU A 43 -4.47 -4.31 -6.21
N GLY A 44 -3.34 -3.67 -6.48
CA GLY A 44 -3.28 -2.29 -6.96
C GLY A 44 -2.97 -2.12 -8.45
N SER A 45 -2.76 -3.20 -9.19
CA SER A 45 -2.65 -3.21 -10.67
C SER A 45 -4.01 -3.19 -11.33
#